data_AF-A0A9P3EM25-F1
#
_entry.id   AF-A0A9P3EM25-F1
#
_cell.length_a   1.000
_cell.length_b   1.000
_cell.length_c   1.000
_cell.angle_alpha   90.00
_cell.angle_beta   90.00
_cell.angle_gamma   90.00
#
_symmetry.space_group_name_H-M   'P 1'
#
loop_
_entity.id
_entity.type
_entity.pdbx_description
1 polymer ?
#
loop_
_entity_poly.entity_id
_entity_poly.type
_entity_poly.pdbx_seq_one_letter_code
_entity_poly.pdbx_strand_id
1 'polypeptide(L)'
;MQLDLSLLAELAWLDSNRFADLVRRLPATAIASLIQQYDREFASTSDSYAWFPAWALCVYPDLQKVLQTATTQLSTPPERACQLLIQLLSPERQGRHADIVERRKELRALNDDLFQCYMRTR
;
A
#
# COMPACT_ATOMS: atom_id res chain seq x y z
N MET A 1 6.55 3.59 -21.68
CA MET A 1 6.95 2.41 -20.89
C MET A 1 6.15 2.44 -19.61
N GLN A 2 5.05 1.69 -19.55
CA GLN A 2 4.14 1.70 -18.42
C GLN A 2 4.76 0.75 -17.37
N LEU A 3 5.37 1.32 -16.33
CA LEU A 3 5.87 0.52 -15.20
C LEU A 3 4.65 -0.10 -14.52
N ASP A 4 4.57 -1.42 -14.54
CA ASP A 4 3.46 -2.16 -13.97
C ASP A 4 3.56 -2.10 -12.44
N LEU A 5 2.73 -1.24 -11.83
CA LEU A 5 2.77 -0.96 -10.39
C LEU A 5 2.49 -2.22 -9.56
N SER A 6 1.77 -3.19 -10.13
CA SER A 6 1.52 -4.48 -9.48
C SER A 6 2.80 -5.27 -9.27
N LEU A 7 3.69 -5.29 -10.27
CA LEU A 7 4.99 -5.96 -10.19
C LEU A 7 5.94 -5.28 -9.20
N LEU A 8 5.85 -3.95 -9.09
CA LEU A 8 6.57 -3.17 -8.08
C LEU A 8 6.06 -3.46 -6.66
N ALA A 9 4.75 -3.64 -6.48
CA ALA A 9 4.17 -4.04 -5.21
C ALA A 9 4.60 -5.45 -4.80
N GLU A 10 4.57 -6.40 -5.72
CA GLU A 10 5.08 -7.77 -5.49
C GLU A 10 6.56 -7.76 -5.12
N LEU A 11 7.39 -6.97 -5.80
CA LEU A 11 8.80 -6.81 -5.46
C LEU A 11 8.97 -6.23 -4.05
N ALA A 12 8.17 -5.22 -3.67
CA ALA A 12 8.23 -4.64 -2.33
C ALA A 12 7.91 -5.67 -1.23
N TRP A 13 7.00 -6.61 -1.49
CA TRP A 13 6.65 -7.68 -0.54
C TRP A 13 7.66 -8.84 -0.54
N LEU A 14 8.24 -9.17 -1.69
CA LEU A 14 9.23 -10.25 -1.83
C LEU A 14 10.62 -9.84 -1.30
N ASP A 15 11.06 -8.64 -1.63
CA ASP A 15 12.38 -8.12 -1.27
C ASP A 15 12.34 -6.58 -1.24
N SER A 16 11.98 -6.04 -0.08
CA SER A 16 11.84 -4.59 0.12
C SER A 16 13.16 -3.84 -0.05
N ASN A 17 14.31 -4.48 0.16
CA ASN A 17 15.62 -3.88 -0.05
C ASN A 17 15.90 -3.72 -1.54
N ARG A 18 15.64 -4.77 -2.34
CA ARG A 18 15.73 -4.68 -3.82
C ARG A 18 14.77 -3.66 -4.39
N PHE A 19 13.55 -3.59 -3.85
CA PHE A 19 12.60 -2.56 -4.24
C PHE A 19 13.18 -1.16 -3.99
N ALA A 20 13.72 -0.92 -2.80
CA ALA A 20 14.34 0.36 -2.44
C ALA A 20 15.51 0.72 -3.38
N ASP A 21 16.39 -0.24 -3.67
CA ASP A 21 17.52 -0.06 -4.58
C ASP A 21 17.06 0.24 -6.01
N LEU A 22 16.04 -0.47 -6.50
CA LEU A 22 15.48 -0.27 -7.83
C LEU A 22 14.89 1.13 -7.96
N VAL A 23 14.06 1.51 -7.01
CA VAL A 23 13.37 2.80 -7.02
C VAL A 23 14.36 3.97 -6.93
N ARG A 24 15.42 3.86 -6.12
CA ARG A 24 16.49 4.87 -6.04
C ARG A 24 17.24 5.07 -7.36
N ARG A 25 17.22 4.07 -8.25
CA ARG A 25 17.88 4.11 -9.56
C ARG A 25 16.93 4.50 -10.70
N LEU A 26 15.63 4.56 -10.45
CA LEU A 26 14.67 5.03 -11.46
C LEU A 26 14.85 6.54 -11.69
N PRO A 27 14.74 7.00 -12.95
CA PRO A 27 14.77 8.43 -13.25
C PRO A 27 13.61 9.16 -12.56
N ALA A 28 13.66 10.50 -12.53
CA ALA A 28 12.63 11.38 -11.96
C ALA A 28 11.27 11.12 -12.63
N THR A 29 10.55 10.16 -12.07
CA THR A 29 9.28 9.61 -12.54
C THR A 29 8.23 9.84 -11.46
N ALA A 30 6.95 9.66 -11.80
CA ALA A 30 5.88 9.72 -10.81
C ALA A 30 6.13 8.81 -9.60
N ILE A 31 6.79 7.66 -9.80
CA ILE A 31 7.17 6.71 -8.74
C ILE A 31 8.23 7.31 -7.81
N ALA A 32 9.23 8.01 -8.34
CA ALA A 32 10.25 8.67 -7.52
C ALA A 32 9.62 9.73 -6.59
N SER A 33 8.67 10.52 -7.10
CA SER A 33 7.92 11.49 -6.30
C SER A 33 7.07 10.83 -5.20
N LEU A 34 6.39 9.72 -5.53
CA LEU A 34 5.63 8.93 -4.55
C LEU A 34 6.52 8.40 -3.44
N ILE A 35 7.71 7.94 -3.78
CA ILE A 35 8.65 7.35 -2.82
C ILE A 35 9.23 8.43 -1.90
N GLN A 36 9.59 9.60 -2.45
CA GLN A 36 9.98 10.74 -1.63
C GLN A 36 8.86 11.21 -0.69
N GLN A 37 7.60 11.07 -1.10
CA GLN A 37 6.47 11.37 -0.22
C GLN A 37 6.31 10.28 0.85
N TYR A 38 6.42 9.00 0.50
CA TYR A 38 6.44 7.88 1.44
C TYR A 38 7.54 8.05 2.50
N ASP A 39 8.77 8.34 2.08
CA ASP A 39 9.90 8.55 2.98
C ASP A 39 9.69 9.73 3.95
N ARG A 40 8.90 10.73 3.56
CA ARG A 40 8.56 11.87 4.43
C ARG A 40 7.41 11.59 5.38
N GLU A 41 6.43 10.79 4.93
CA GLU A 41 5.16 10.60 5.65
C GLU A 41 5.09 9.30 6.46
N PHE A 42 5.88 8.29 6.11
CA PHE A 42 5.71 6.91 6.60
C PHE A 42 7.01 6.27 7.12
N ALA A 43 8.14 6.97 7.07
CA ALA A 43 9.46 6.41 7.42
C ALA A 43 9.69 6.14 8.91
N SER A 44 8.78 6.53 9.82
CA SER A 44 8.99 6.37 11.27
C SER A 44 8.63 4.99 11.84
N THR A 45 7.95 4.11 11.08
CA THR A 45 7.29 2.94 11.72
C THR A 45 7.39 1.63 10.95
N SER A 46 8.23 1.57 9.93
CA SER A 46 8.63 0.28 9.38
C SER A 46 9.93 0.43 8.62
N ASP A 47 10.98 -0.29 9.05
CA ASP A 47 12.29 -0.36 8.39
C ASP A 47 12.23 -1.01 6.98
N SER A 48 11.07 -1.03 6.34
CA SER A 48 10.82 -1.78 5.12
C SER A 48 9.87 -1.05 4.19
N TYR A 49 10.29 -0.90 2.93
CA TYR A 49 9.44 -0.45 1.84
C TYR A 49 8.31 -1.44 1.48
N ALA A 50 8.20 -2.58 2.16
CA ALA A 50 7.09 -3.53 1.95
C ALA A 50 5.71 -2.89 2.22
N TRP A 51 5.65 -1.83 3.03
CA TRP A 51 4.41 -1.09 3.32
C TRP A 51 4.08 -0.03 2.27
N PHE A 52 5.03 0.31 1.38
CA PHE A 52 4.82 1.32 0.34
C PHE A 52 3.55 1.10 -0.50
N PRO A 53 3.24 -0.13 -0.98
CA PRO A 53 2.03 -0.34 -1.77
C PRO A 53 0.74 -0.03 -1.01
N ALA A 54 0.69 -0.39 0.28
CA ALA A 54 -0.46 -0.13 1.12
C ALA A 54 -0.61 1.37 1.42
N TRP A 55 0.51 2.05 1.74
CA TRP A 55 0.51 3.51 1.92
C TRP A 55 0.09 4.24 0.64
N ALA A 56 0.58 3.81 -0.53
CA ALA A 56 0.25 4.42 -1.80
C ALA A 56 -1.26 4.36 -2.10
N LEU A 57 -1.95 3.28 -1.71
CA LEU A 57 -3.41 3.17 -1.80
C LEU A 57 -4.16 4.14 -0.88
N CYS A 58 -3.60 4.46 0.29
CA CYS A 58 -4.20 5.45 1.18
C CYS A 58 -4.20 6.84 0.52
N VAL A 59 -3.07 7.23 -0.09
CA VAL A 59 -2.91 8.55 -0.72
C VAL A 59 -3.58 8.62 -2.10
N TYR A 60 -3.54 7.53 -2.87
CA TYR A 60 -4.08 7.45 -4.23
C TYR A 60 -5.04 6.25 -4.36
N PRO A 61 -6.32 6.41 -4.01
CA PRO A 61 -7.30 5.32 -4.01
C PRO A 61 -7.50 4.68 -5.39
N ASP A 62 -7.31 5.45 -6.47
CA ASP A 62 -7.44 4.97 -7.85
C ASP A 62 -6.44 3.85 -8.20
N LEU A 63 -5.35 3.71 -7.44
CA LEU A 63 -4.40 2.62 -7.59
C LEU A 63 -5.01 1.25 -7.27
N GLN A 64 -6.17 1.20 -6.63
CA GLN A 64 -6.90 -0.03 -6.32
C GLN A 64 -7.04 -0.95 -7.54
N LYS A 65 -7.41 -0.39 -8.70
CA LYS A 65 -7.64 -1.18 -9.92
C LYS A 65 -6.38 -1.85 -10.47
N VAL A 66 -5.23 -1.25 -10.20
CA VAL A 66 -3.92 -1.79 -10.60
C VAL A 66 -3.48 -2.78 -9.54
N LEU A 67 -3.40 -2.36 -8.28
CA LEU A 67 -2.87 -3.16 -7.18
C LEU A 67 -3.71 -4.38 -6.80
N GLN A 68 -4.99 -4.45 -7.19
CA GLN A 68 -5.80 -5.67 -7.02
C GLN A 68 -5.27 -6.86 -7.83
N THR A 69 -4.43 -6.64 -8.85
CA THR A 69 -3.80 -7.73 -9.61
C THR A 69 -2.48 -8.19 -9.00
N ALA A 70 -1.92 -7.43 -8.06
CA ALA A 70 -0.68 -7.78 -7.36
C ALA A 70 -0.96 -8.87 -6.33
N THR A 71 -0.18 -9.94 -6.38
CA THR A 71 -0.33 -11.04 -5.42
C THR A 71 1.00 -11.72 -5.15
N THR A 72 1.24 -12.07 -3.88
CA THR A 72 2.28 -13.02 -3.51
C THR A 72 1.65 -14.13 -2.67
N GLN A 73 2.25 -15.31 -2.66
CA GLN A 73 1.76 -16.41 -1.82
C GLN A 73 2.30 -16.31 -0.38
N LEU A 74 2.92 -15.19 0.00
CA LEU A 74 3.61 -15.01 1.28
C LEU A 74 2.65 -14.63 2.42
N SER A 75 1.52 -13.99 2.11
CA SER A 75 0.53 -13.54 3.09
C SER A 75 1.14 -12.69 4.22
N THR A 76 2.10 -11.83 3.88
CA THR A 76 2.80 -10.99 4.86
C THR A 76 1.89 -9.89 5.41
N PRO A 77 2.16 -9.31 6.61
CA PRO A 77 1.36 -8.20 7.13
C PRO A 77 1.19 -7.01 6.16
N PRO A 78 2.24 -6.54 5.44
CA PRO A 78 2.10 -5.45 4.47
C PRO A 78 1.21 -5.80 3.27
N GLU A 79 1.34 -7.02 2.75
CA GLU A 79 0.48 -7.52 1.69
C GLU A 79 -0.98 -7.61 2.13
N ARG A 80 -1.24 -8.20 3.31
CA ARG A 80 -2.59 -8.29 3.89
C ARG A 80 -3.21 -6.93 4.08
N ALA A 81 -2.44 -5.95 4.56
CA ALA A 81 -2.91 -4.58 4.71
C ALA A 81 -3.29 -3.94 3.37
N CYS A 82 -2.48 -4.15 2.32
CA CYS A 82 -2.80 -3.71 0.96
C CYS A 82 -4.13 -4.32 0.46
N GLN A 83 -4.30 -5.63 0.64
CA GLN A 83 -5.53 -6.33 0.25
C GLN A 83 -6.76 -5.85 1.05
N LEU A 84 -6.61 -5.60 2.35
CA LEU A 84 -7.66 -5.01 3.18
C LEU A 84 -8.04 -3.60 2.71
N LEU A 85 -7.06 -2.78 2.33
CA LEU A 85 -7.32 -1.46 1.76
C LEU A 85 -8.08 -1.58 0.43
N ILE A 86 -7.66 -2.44 -0.49
CA ILE A 86 -8.40 -2.69 -1.74
C ILE A 86 -9.87 -3.04 -1.45
N GLN A 87 -10.11 -3.86 -0.42
CA GLN A 87 -11.46 -4.20 0.00
C GLN A 87 -12.24 -3.03 0.62
N LEU A 88 -11.59 -2.20 1.43
CA LEU A 88 -12.17 -1.01 2.05
C LEU A 88 -12.48 0.11 1.04
N LEU A 89 -11.76 0.15 -0.08
CA LEU A 89 -11.91 1.15 -1.14
C LEU A 89 -12.87 0.75 -2.25
N SER A 90 -13.35 -0.50 -2.23
CA SER A 90 -14.28 -0.98 -3.25
C SER A 90 -15.66 -0.30 -3.12
N PRO A 91 -16.13 0.40 -4.18
CA PRO A 91 -17.41 1.11 -4.15
C PRO A 91 -18.61 0.18 -3.95
N GLU A 92 -18.50 -1.09 -4.37
CA GLU A 92 -19.56 -2.11 -4.22
C GLU A 92 -19.86 -2.44 -2.74
N ARG A 93 -18.98 -2.09 -1.80
CA ARG A 93 -19.08 -2.50 -0.38
C ARG A 93 -19.59 -1.40 0.56
N GLN A 94 -19.89 -0.21 0.05
CA GLN A 94 -20.35 0.92 0.87
C GLN A 94 -21.69 0.69 1.59
N GLY A 95 -22.42 -0.39 1.26
CA GLY A 95 -23.66 -0.79 1.94
C GLY A 95 -23.52 -1.72 3.16
N ARG A 96 -22.32 -2.20 3.54
CA ARG A 96 -22.12 -3.13 4.67
C ARG A 96 -21.32 -2.50 5.81
N HIS A 97 -22.00 -1.73 6.66
CA HIS A 97 -21.34 -0.98 7.73
C HIS A 97 -20.60 -1.83 8.76
N ALA A 98 -21.14 -3.00 9.16
CA ALA A 98 -20.48 -3.90 10.12
C ALA A 98 -19.14 -4.44 9.59
N ASP A 99 -19.13 -4.80 8.30
CA ASP A 99 -17.96 -5.30 7.56
C ASP A 99 -16.84 -4.26 7.44
N ILE A 100 -17.17 -2.96 7.43
CA ILE A 100 -16.20 -1.87 7.35
C ILE A 100 -15.53 -1.64 8.71
N VAL A 101 -16.30 -1.71 9.81
CA VAL A 101 -15.77 -1.50 11.17
C VAL A 101 -14.74 -2.56 11.53
N GLU A 102 -15.02 -3.84 11.24
CA GLU A 102 -14.06 -4.92 11.53
C GLU A 102 -12.79 -4.79 10.67
N ARG A 103 -12.90 -4.49 9.38
CA ARG A 103 -11.73 -4.26 8.52
C ARG A 103 -10.88 -3.08 8.95
N ARG A 104 -11.49 -2.02 9.47
CA ARG A 104 -10.76 -0.88 10.07
C ARG A 104 -9.99 -1.30 11.32
N LYS A 105 -10.59 -2.14 12.18
CA LYS A 105 -9.89 -2.72 13.34
C LYS A 105 -8.73 -3.61 12.91
N GLU A 106 -8.93 -4.46 11.91
CA GLU A 106 -7.87 -5.32 11.35
C GLU A 106 -6.72 -4.48 10.77
N LEU A 107 -7.02 -3.44 10.00
CA LEU A 107 -6.01 -2.53 9.44
C LEU A 107 -5.19 -1.87 10.56
N ARG A 108 -5.88 -1.37 11.61
CA ARG A 108 -5.23 -0.78 12.78
C ARG A 108 -4.34 -1.79 13.52
N ALA A 109 -4.79 -3.03 13.65
CA ALA A 109 -4.02 -4.08 14.29
C ALA A 109 -2.77 -4.49 13.48
N LEU A 110 -2.83 -4.38 12.14
CA LEU A 110 -1.68 -4.64 11.27
C LEU A 110 -0.63 -3.53 11.33
N ASN A 111 -1.07 -2.27 11.30
CA ASN A 111 -0.19 -1.10 11.38
C ASN A 111 -1.02 0.16 11.74
N ASP A 112 -0.81 0.72 12.94
CA ASP A 112 -1.56 1.88 13.42
C ASP A 112 -1.30 3.13 12.55
N ASP A 113 -0.06 3.36 12.11
CA ASP A 113 0.27 4.51 11.27
C ASP A 113 -0.34 4.43 9.87
N LEU A 114 -0.41 3.22 9.30
CA LEU A 114 -1.15 2.99 8.06
C LEU A 114 -2.63 3.28 8.24
N PHE A 115 -3.19 2.87 9.38
CA PHE A 115 -4.57 3.18 9.73
C PHE A 115 -4.79 4.70 9.90
N GLN A 116 -3.90 5.41 10.58
CA GLN A 116 -3.97 6.88 10.68
C GLN A 116 -3.88 7.54 9.30
N CYS A 117 -2.98 7.05 8.44
CA CYS A 117 -2.86 7.51 7.06
C CYS A 117 -4.17 7.32 6.28
N TYR A 118 -4.77 6.12 6.36
CA TYR A 118 -6.07 5.83 5.76
C TYR A 118 -7.18 6.75 6.31
N MET A 119 -7.22 6.98 7.63
CA MET A 119 -8.23 7.85 8.24
C MET A 119 -8.06 9.32 7.84
N ARG A 120 -6.83 9.78 7.56
CA ARG A 120 -6.55 11.15 7.10
C ARG A 120 -7.01 11.42 5.67
N THR A 121 -7.07 10.38 4.82
CA THR A 121 -7.39 10.51 3.40
C THR A 121 -8.84 10.10 3.06
N ARG A 122 -9.70 9.96 4.07
CA ARG A 122 -11.12 9.58 3.97
C ARG A 122 -12.01 10.62 4.61
#